data_AF-A0A398CS59-F1
#
_entry.id   AF-A0A398CS59-F1
#
_cell.length_a   1.000
_cell.length_b   1.000
_cell.length_c   1.000
_cell.angle_alpha   90.00
_cell.angle_beta   90.00
_cell.angle_gamma   90.00
#
_symmetry.space_group_name_H-M   'P 1'
#
loop_
_entity.id
_entity.type
_entity.pdbx_description
1 polymer ?
#
loop_
_entity_poly.entity_id
_entity_poly.type
_entity_poly.pdbx_seq_one_letter_code
_entity_poly.pdbx_strand_id
1 'polypeptide(L)'
;MAKGIDCANPLTAKTAKSLAKSGFEFAGRYLVPAAYKWKRLTDAEAKVITDAGMQIVSVFETTASRPSGGASAGKLDGASAYKEAIGIGQTTGSAIYFAVDYDAQPGDYGHIEAYLKAAKAELPGYEVGVYGSYAVIEEMAKRKACGHFWQTYAWSGGKKSGHANIYQYKIDTTVNGLAVDLNESFGGEGWWSLNGEEESVMSEKDANKIIAFLQAGFNATESKEARDEFHRLANEVRKAAGMPPA
;
A
#
# COMPACT_ATOMS: atom_id res chain seq x y z
N MET A 1 9.09 7.67 7.66
CA MET A 1 7.94 7.31 8.51
C MET A 1 6.80 8.21 8.11
N ALA A 2 5.78 7.65 7.48
CA ALA A 2 4.59 8.38 7.08
C ALA A 2 3.49 8.22 8.14
N LYS A 3 2.63 9.23 8.30
CA LYS A 3 1.45 9.15 9.16
C LYS A 3 0.26 8.62 8.37
N GLY A 4 -0.51 7.72 8.95
CA GLY A 4 -1.72 7.22 8.33
C GLY A 4 -2.87 7.08 9.31
N ILE A 5 -4.04 6.85 8.74
CA ILE A 5 -5.22 6.41 9.46
C ILE A 5 -5.66 5.06 8.93
N ASP A 6 -6.50 4.38 9.69
CA ASP A 6 -7.45 3.44 9.13
C ASP A 6 -8.83 3.74 9.73
N CYS A 7 -9.88 3.40 9.01
CA CYS A 7 -11.24 3.63 9.48
C CYS A 7 -12.22 2.71 8.79
N ALA A 8 -13.33 2.39 9.45
CA ALA A 8 -14.45 1.71 8.79
C ALA A 8 -15.24 2.68 7.90
N ASN A 9 -15.51 3.89 8.39
CA ASN A 9 -16.34 4.86 7.68
C ASN A 9 -15.72 5.28 6.33
N PRO A 10 -16.48 5.23 5.22
CA PRO A 10 -16.00 5.68 3.92
C PRO A 10 -15.60 7.16 3.92
N LEU A 11 -14.47 7.45 3.29
CA LEU A 11 -13.95 8.79 3.10
C LEU A 11 -14.67 9.50 1.95
N THR A 12 -15.02 10.75 2.19
CA THR A 12 -15.52 11.68 1.17
C THR A 12 -14.38 12.55 0.67
N ALA A 13 -14.57 13.24 -0.46
CA ALA A 13 -13.60 14.22 -0.95
C ALA A 13 -13.26 15.31 0.10
N LYS A 14 -14.23 15.71 0.94
CA LYS A 14 -14.01 16.68 2.01
C LYS A 14 -13.13 16.10 3.11
N THR A 15 -13.44 14.89 3.60
CA THR A 15 -12.69 14.28 4.71
C THR A 15 -11.30 13.85 4.26
N ALA A 16 -11.14 13.29 3.06
CA ALA A 16 -9.84 12.92 2.49
C ALA A 16 -8.91 14.14 2.37
N LYS A 17 -9.38 15.26 1.79
CA LYS A 17 -8.61 16.51 1.71
C LYS A 17 -8.24 17.08 3.08
N SER A 18 -9.15 16.98 4.06
CA SER A 18 -8.88 17.44 5.42
C SER A 18 -7.79 16.62 6.10
N LEU A 19 -7.81 15.29 5.93
CA LEU A 19 -6.79 14.38 6.42
C LEU A 19 -5.43 14.68 5.78
N ALA A 20 -5.37 14.76 4.46
CA ALA A 20 -4.15 15.12 3.73
C ALA A 20 -3.56 16.45 4.18
N LYS A 21 -4.40 17.49 4.32
CA LYS A 21 -3.98 18.80 4.86
C LYS A 21 -3.46 18.73 6.30
N SER A 22 -3.89 17.74 7.07
CA SER A 22 -3.43 17.49 8.45
C SER A 22 -2.13 16.67 8.49
N GLY A 23 -1.55 16.34 7.33
CA GLY A 23 -0.29 15.62 7.21
C GLY A 23 -0.42 14.10 7.26
N PHE A 24 -1.61 13.55 7.01
CA PHE A 24 -1.77 12.12 6.76
C PHE A 24 -1.45 11.80 5.31
N GLU A 25 -0.70 10.72 5.10
CA GLU A 25 -0.16 10.31 3.81
C GLU A 25 -0.78 9.01 3.31
N PHE A 26 -1.41 8.21 4.18
CA PHE A 26 -2.12 7.00 3.78
C PHE A 26 -3.39 6.71 4.59
N ALA A 27 -4.29 5.94 3.99
CA ALA A 27 -5.51 5.45 4.63
C ALA A 27 -5.68 3.93 4.45
N GLY A 28 -5.79 3.19 5.55
CA GLY A 28 -6.20 1.80 5.59
C GLY A 28 -7.70 1.66 5.36
N ARG A 29 -8.10 0.89 4.34
CA ARG A 29 -9.51 0.77 3.91
C ARG A 29 -9.88 -0.67 3.55
N TYR A 30 -11.15 -1.00 3.76
CA TYR A 30 -11.61 -2.39 3.75
C TYR A 30 -11.99 -2.90 2.35
N LEU A 31 -11.24 -3.90 1.84
CA LEU A 31 -11.63 -4.70 0.69
C LEU A 31 -12.57 -5.82 1.11
N VAL A 32 -13.86 -5.55 1.24
CA VAL A 32 -14.84 -6.55 1.69
C VAL A 32 -16.02 -6.63 0.74
N PRO A 33 -16.76 -7.76 0.69
CA PRO A 33 -17.93 -7.90 -0.17
C PRO A 33 -18.98 -6.81 0.02
N ALA A 34 -19.82 -6.60 -1.00
CA ALA A 34 -20.92 -5.63 -0.99
C ALA A 34 -21.89 -5.75 0.22
N ALA A 35 -21.99 -6.94 0.83
CA ALA A 35 -22.75 -7.14 2.06
C ALA A 35 -22.25 -6.27 3.24
N TYR A 36 -20.98 -5.84 3.21
CA TYR A 36 -20.34 -4.98 4.20
C TYR A 36 -20.25 -3.52 3.72
N LYS A 37 -21.27 -3.05 2.99
CA LYS A 37 -21.34 -1.71 2.37
C LYS A 37 -20.90 -0.57 3.30
N TRP A 38 -21.19 -0.67 4.60
CA TRP A 38 -20.89 0.36 5.58
C TRP A 38 -19.39 0.59 5.80
N LYS A 39 -18.52 -0.39 5.49
CA LYS A 39 -17.06 -0.24 5.58
C LYS A 39 -16.29 -0.45 4.28
N ARG A 40 -16.92 -1.09 3.29
CA ARG A 40 -16.34 -1.43 1.99
C ARG A 40 -15.77 -0.22 1.25
N LEU A 41 -14.51 -0.32 0.82
CA LEU A 41 -13.85 0.58 -0.12
C LEU A 41 -14.50 0.46 -1.51
N THR A 42 -14.75 1.59 -2.16
CA THR A 42 -15.22 1.65 -3.55
C THR A 42 -14.17 2.29 -4.46
N ASP A 43 -14.32 2.13 -5.77
CA ASP A 43 -13.54 2.83 -6.80
C ASP A 43 -13.65 4.35 -6.67
N ALA A 44 -14.87 4.86 -6.46
CA ALA A 44 -15.12 6.27 -6.20
C ALA A 44 -14.42 6.76 -4.93
N GLU A 45 -14.42 5.95 -3.87
CA GLU A 45 -13.70 6.28 -2.64
C GLU A 45 -12.17 6.25 -2.85
N ALA A 46 -11.65 5.21 -3.50
CA ALA A 46 -10.22 5.10 -3.83
C ALA A 46 -9.75 6.31 -4.65
N LYS A 47 -10.58 6.80 -5.58
CA LYS A 47 -10.31 8.03 -6.33
C LYS A 47 -10.25 9.27 -5.45
N VAL A 48 -11.19 9.47 -4.52
CA VAL A 48 -11.14 10.67 -3.65
C VAL A 48 -9.95 10.64 -2.69
N ILE A 49 -9.49 9.47 -2.26
CA ILE A 49 -8.28 9.31 -1.44
C ILE A 49 -7.04 9.66 -2.28
N THR A 50 -6.95 9.08 -3.48
CA THR A 50 -5.87 9.33 -4.43
C THR A 50 -5.80 10.81 -4.83
N ASP A 51 -6.93 11.43 -5.20
CA ASP A 51 -7.01 12.85 -5.59
C ASP A 51 -6.69 13.81 -4.42
N ALA A 52 -6.75 13.34 -3.18
CA ALA A 52 -6.31 14.10 -2.01
C ALA A 52 -4.79 14.00 -1.77
N GLY A 53 -4.07 13.19 -2.55
CA GLY A 53 -2.64 12.97 -2.43
C GLY A 53 -2.25 11.92 -1.39
N MET A 54 -3.19 11.07 -0.96
CA MET A 54 -2.92 9.98 -0.01
C MET A 54 -2.84 8.63 -0.72
N GLN A 55 -2.01 7.73 -0.17
CA GLN A 55 -1.94 6.32 -0.53
C GLN A 55 -3.06 5.52 0.17
N ILE A 56 -3.33 4.32 -0.33
CA ILE A 56 -4.33 3.39 0.21
C ILE A 56 -3.62 2.11 0.66
N VAL A 57 -3.95 1.64 1.86
CA VAL A 57 -3.58 0.31 2.34
C VAL A 57 -4.83 -0.55 2.37
N SER A 58 -4.81 -1.69 1.70
CA SER A 58 -5.97 -2.57 1.62
C SER A 58 -5.99 -3.58 2.75
N VAL A 59 -7.09 -3.67 3.51
CA VAL A 59 -7.31 -4.68 4.54
C VAL A 59 -8.58 -5.49 4.26
N PHE A 60 -8.51 -6.81 4.40
CA PHE A 60 -9.66 -7.71 4.31
C PHE A 60 -10.02 -8.21 5.71
N GLU A 61 -11.26 -7.90 6.12
CA GLU A 61 -11.81 -8.36 7.39
C GLU A 61 -13.34 -8.41 7.30
N THR A 62 -13.92 -9.60 7.16
CA THR A 62 -15.38 -9.76 7.24
C THR A 62 -15.83 -10.00 8.68
N THR A 63 -15.09 -10.83 9.41
CA THR A 63 -15.19 -10.97 10.87
C THR A 63 -13.79 -11.05 11.48
N ALA A 64 -13.68 -10.67 12.74
CA ALA A 64 -12.41 -10.55 13.46
C ALA A 64 -11.54 -11.83 13.44
N SER A 65 -12.16 -13.00 13.52
CA SER A 65 -11.46 -14.29 13.68
C SER A 65 -11.40 -15.14 12.41
N ARG A 66 -11.68 -14.60 11.22
CA ARG A 66 -11.66 -15.39 9.97
C ARG A 66 -10.40 -16.27 9.79
N PRO A 67 -9.18 -15.79 10.12
CA PRO A 67 -7.97 -16.60 9.99
C PRO A 67 -7.92 -17.89 10.84
N SER A 68 -8.71 -18.00 11.91
CA SER A 68 -8.79 -19.26 12.69
C SER A 68 -9.45 -20.41 11.90
N GLY A 69 -10.19 -20.09 10.83
CA GLY A 69 -10.77 -21.07 9.92
C GLY A 69 -9.76 -21.74 8.97
N GLY A 70 -8.49 -21.36 9.02
CA GLY A 70 -7.43 -22.02 8.25
C GLY A 70 -7.57 -21.89 6.73
N ALA A 71 -7.01 -22.87 6.01
CA ALA A 71 -6.92 -22.84 4.55
C ALA A 71 -8.27 -22.68 3.83
N SER A 72 -9.33 -23.35 4.31
CA SER A 72 -10.67 -23.24 3.69
C SER A 72 -11.22 -21.81 3.78
N ALA A 73 -11.02 -21.15 4.93
CA ALA A 73 -11.39 -19.75 5.09
C ALA A 73 -10.52 -18.84 4.21
N GLY A 74 -9.20 -19.08 4.19
CA GLY A 74 -8.24 -18.29 3.41
C GLY A 74 -8.52 -18.34 1.91
N LYS A 75 -8.90 -19.50 1.38
CA LYS A 75 -9.28 -19.64 -0.03
C LYS A 75 -10.50 -18.78 -0.40
N LEU A 76 -11.56 -18.83 0.40
CA LEU A 76 -12.78 -18.08 0.14
C LEU A 76 -12.53 -16.56 0.24
N ASP A 77 -11.81 -16.15 1.27
CA ASP A 77 -11.55 -14.74 1.54
C ASP A 77 -10.52 -14.17 0.57
N GLY A 78 -9.51 -14.94 0.18
CA GLY A 78 -8.56 -14.58 -0.87
C GLY A 78 -9.25 -14.34 -2.22
N ALA A 79 -10.10 -15.27 -2.66
CA ALA A 79 -10.87 -15.12 -3.90
C ALA A 79 -11.83 -13.92 -3.84
N SER A 80 -12.41 -13.66 -2.66
CA SER A 80 -13.24 -12.47 -2.45
C SER A 80 -12.41 -11.19 -2.53
N ALA A 81 -11.29 -11.12 -1.82
CA ALA A 81 -10.38 -9.97 -1.82
C ALA A 81 -9.88 -9.67 -3.23
N TYR A 82 -9.54 -10.70 -4.01
CA TYR A 82 -9.12 -10.57 -5.40
C TYR A 82 -10.19 -9.89 -6.26
N LYS A 83 -11.45 -10.36 -6.15
CA LYS A 83 -12.57 -9.78 -6.89
C LYS A 83 -12.78 -8.31 -6.54
N GLU A 84 -12.69 -7.96 -5.26
CA GLU A 84 -12.82 -6.58 -4.80
C GLU A 84 -11.66 -5.71 -5.32
N ALA A 85 -10.41 -6.17 -5.19
CA ALA A 85 -9.21 -5.46 -5.65
C ALA A 85 -9.26 -5.14 -7.16
N ILE A 86 -9.59 -6.13 -7.99
CA ILE A 86 -9.76 -5.93 -9.43
C ILE A 86 -10.92 -4.96 -9.71
N GLY A 87 -12.04 -5.12 -9.00
CA GLY A 87 -13.24 -4.30 -9.21
C GLY A 87 -13.05 -2.81 -8.92
N ILE A 88 -12.11 -2.45 -8.03
CA ILE A 88 -11.83 -1.06 -7.69
C ILE A 88 -10.56 -0.50 -8.35
N GLY A 89 -9.87 -1.32 -9.16
CA GLY A 89 -8.64 -0.91 -9.84
C GLY A 89 -7.42 -0.82 -8.91
N GLN A 90 -7.35 -1.64 -7.85
CA GLN A 90 -6.15 -1.69 -7.00
C GLN A 90 -4.92 -2.08 -7.83
N THR A 91 -3.86 -1.27 -7.72
CA THR A 91 -2.61 -1.44 -8.48
C THR A 91 -1.96 -2.79 -8.21
N THR A 92 -1.68 -3.56 -9.25
CA THR A 92 -0.93 -4.82 -9.15
C THR A 92 0.45 -4.59 -8.53
N GLY A 93 0.96 -5.56 -7.77
CA GLY A 93 2.19 -5.45 -6.98
C GLY A 93 1.97 -4.86 -5.58
N SER A 94 0.80 -4.29 -5.29
CA SER A 94 0.43 -3.86 -3.94
C SER A 94 -0.01 -5.02 -3.04
N ALA A 95 -0.06 -4.76 -1.73
CA ALA A 95 -0.41 -5.75 -0.72
C ALA A 95 -1.89 -5.69 -0.33
N ILE A 96 -2.41 -6.84 0.12
CA ILE A 96 -3.69 -6.96 0.82
C ILE A 96 -3.43 -7.62 2.17
N TYR A 97 -3.78 -6.91 3.24
CA TYR A 97 -3.61 -7.39 4.61
C TYR A 97 -4.84 -8.18 5.05
N PHE A 98 -4.66 -9.38 5.58
CA PHE A 98 -5.74 -10.13 6.21
C PHE A 98 -5.69 -9.98 7.72
N ALA A 99 -6.82 -9.57 8.31
CA ALA A 99 -6.88 -9.22 9.72
C ALA A 99 -7.03 -10.44 10.62
N VAL A 100 -6.10 -10.56 11.58
CA VAL A 100 -6.22 -11.38 12.79
C VAL A 100 -6.60 -10.41 13.92
N ASP A 101 -7.89 -10.05 13.99
CA ASP A 101 -8.38 -9.00 14.91
C ASP A 101 -8.87 -9.59 16.24
N TYR A 102 -8.03 -10.42 16.86
CA TYR A 102 -8.28 -11.02 18.16
C TYR A 102 -6.96 -11.36 18.85
N ASP A 103 -7.03 -11.66 20.15
CA ASP A 103 -5.88 -12.13 20.93
C ASP A 103 -5.50 -13.58 20.55
N ALA A 104 -4.90 -13.76 19.38
CA ALA A 104 -4.52 -15.05 18.83
C ALA A 104 -3.45 -15.74 19.68
N GLN A 105 -3.76 -16.96 20.11
CA GLN A 105 -2.91 -17.78 20.97
C GLN A 105 -2.00 -18.70 20.16
N PRO A 106 -0.96 -19.31 20.75
CA PRO A 106 -0.05 -20.20 20.02
C PRO A 106 -0.71 -21.34 19.24
N GLY A 107 -1.88 -21.81 19.69
CA GLY A 107 -2.67 -22.83 18.98
C GLY A 107 -3.26 -22.35 17.63
N ASP A 108 -3.41 -21.04 17.45
CA ASP A 108 -4.03 -20.45 16.25
C ASP A 108 -3.03 -20.27 15.10
N TYR A 109 -1.73 -20.21 15.39
CA TYR A 109 -0.71 -19.81 14.42
C TYR A 109 -0.62 -20.75 13.21
N GLY A 110 -0.87 -22.04 13.40
CA GLY A 110 -0.95 -23.00 12.29
C GLY A 110 -2.12 -22.72 11.35
N HIS A 111 -3.29 -22.35 11.89
CA HIS A 111 -4.45 -21.98 11.09
C HIS A 111 -4.23 -20.64 10.38
N ILE A 112 -3.68 -19.64 11.06
CA ILE A 112 -3.36 -18.34 10.47
C ILE A 112 -2.38 -18.50 9.30
N GLU A 113 -1.32 -19.28 9.46
CA GLU A 113 -0.38 -19.57 8.37
C GLU A 113 -1.07 -20.26 7.18
N ALA A 114 -1.89 -21.29 7.46
CA ALA A 114 -2.62 -22.01 6.42
C ALA A 114 -3.63 -21.11 5.69
N TYR A 115 -4.28 -20.21 6.42
CA TYR A 115 -5.18 -19.19 5.88
C TYR A 115 -4.43 -18.25 4.92
N LEU A 116 -3.31 -17.66 5.35
CA LEU A 116 -2.56 -16.69 4.56
C LEU A 116 -1.99 -17.33 3.28
N LYS A 117 -1.48 -18.57 3.37
CA LYS A 117 -1.00 -19.34 2.21
C LYS A 117 -2.12 -19.64 1.21
N ALA A 118 -3.30 -20.05 1.69
CA ALA A 118 -4.45 -20.30 0.82
C ALA A 118 -4.97 -19.01 0.18
N ALA A 119 -5.00 -17.90 0.92
CA ALA A 119 -5.40 -16.60 0.39
C ALA A 119 -4.43 -16.12 -0.71
N LYS A 120 -3.11 -16.29 -0.50
CA LYS A 120 -2.09 -15.93 -1.51
C LYS A 120 -2.29 -16.65 -2.84
N ALA A 121 -2.72 -17.90 -2.82
CA ALA A 121 -2.96 -18.68 -4.04
C ALA A 121 -4.10 -18.12 -4.90
N GLU A 122 -5.02 -17.37 -4.29
CA GLU A 122 -6.19 -16.77 -4.94
C GLU A 122 -5.97 -15.29 -5.32
N LEU A 123 -4.77 -14.75 -5.09
CA LEU A 123 -4.41 -13.34 -5.27
C LEU A 123 -3.30 -13.15 -6.33
N PRO A 124 -3.51 -13.55 -7.59
CA PRO A 124 -2.50 -13.33 -8.63
C PRO A 124 -2.27 -11.82 -8.82
N GLY A 125 -1.00 -11.42 -8.90
CA GLY A 125 -0.62 -10.01 -9.08
C GLY A 125 -0.68 -9.15 -7.81
N TYR A 126 -1.02 -9.69 -6.64
CA TYR A 126 -1.01 -8.96 -5.37
C TYR A 126 -0.15 -9.67 -4.31
N GLU A 127 0.40 -8.89 -3.39
CA GLU A 127 1.14 -9.39 -2.24
C GLU A 127 0.21 -9.63 -1.04
N VAL A 128 0.62 -10.50 -0.13
CA VAL A 128 -0.18 -10.83 1.07
C VAL A 128 0.52 -10.27 2.29
N GLY A 129 -0.26 -9.56 3.11
CA GLY A 129 0.13 -9.12 4.43
C GLY A 129 -0.78 -9.68 5.52
N VAL A 130 -0.36 -9.52 6.76
CA VAL A 130 -1.17 -9.83 7.95
C VAL A 130 -1.28 -8.61 8.84
N TYR A 131 -2.50 -8.32 9.29
CA TYR A 131 -2.74 -7.41 10.41
C TYR A 131 -2.91 -8.23 11.69
N GLY A 132 -2.27 -7.84 12.79
CA GLY A 132 -2.43 -8.54 14.07
C GLY A 132 -1.51 -8.06 15.18
N SER A 133 -1.56 -8.76 16.32
CA SER A 133 -0.72 -8.46 17.48
C SER A 133 0.76 -8.71 17.21
N TYR A 134 1.64 -8.17 18.07
CA TYR A 134 3.08 -8.43 18.05
C TYR A 134 3.41 -9.93 17.90
N ALA A 135 2.72 -10.81 18.65
CA ALA A 135 2.99 -12.25 18.59
C ALA A 135 2.63 -12.87 17.24
N VAL A 136 1.53 -12.42 16.61
CA VAL A 136 1.15 -12.83 15.25
C VAL A 136 2.21 -12.38 14.24
N ILE A 137 2.65 -11.12 14.32
CA ILE A 137 3.66 -10.55 13.42
C ILE A 137 4.98 -11.33 13.51
N GLU A 138 5.49 -11.53 14.72
CA GLU A 138 6.75 -12.27 14.94
C GLU A 138 6.66 -13.71 14.42
N GLU A 139 5.57 -14.41 14.73
CA GLU A 139 5.44 -15.82 14.34
C GLU A 139 5.23 -15.97 12.82
N MET A 140 4.44 -15.10 12.18
CA MET A 140 4.24 -15.15 10.73
C MET A 140 5.50 -14.74 9.96
N ALA A 141 6.30 -13.79 10.49
CA ALA A 141 7.59 -13.43 9.94
C ALA A 141 8.60 -14.59 10.06
N LYS A 142 8.71 -15.21 11.25
CA LYS A 142 9.56 -16.39 11.49
C LYS A 142 9.22 -17.55 10.55
N ARG A 143 7.94 -17.78 10.29
CA ARG A 143 7.45 -18.83 9.37
C ARG A 143 7.52 -18.45 7.90
N LYS A 144 7.82 -17.18 7.59
CA LYS A 144 7.76 -16.62 6.23
C LYS A 144 6.39 -16.86 5.59
N ALA A 145 5.31 -16.69 6.36
CA ALA A 145 3.96 -16.95 5.90
C ALA A 145 3.44 -15.87 4.92
N CYS A 146 3.97 -14.65 5.01
CA CYS A 146 3.61 -13.50 4.18
C CYS A 146 4.75 -12.48 4.14
N GLY A 147 4.61 -11.44 3.31
CA GLY A 147 5.65 -10.43 3.05
C GLY A 147 5.45 -9.10 3.77
N HIS A 148 4.24 -8.82 4.26
CA HIS A 148 3.89 -7.53 4.88
C HIS A 148 3.22 -7.69 6.23
N PHE A 149 3.51 -6.76 7.13
CA PHE A 149 3.19 -6.86 8.55
C PHE A 149 2.63 -5.54 9.06
N TRP A 150 1.34 -5.55 9.41
CA TRP A 150 0.67 -4.42 10.05
C TRP A 150 0.37 -4.80 11.51
N GLN A 151 1.18 -4.27 12.41
CA GLN A 151 1.02 -4.57 13.83
C GLN A 151 0.00 -3.63 14.49
N THR A 152 -0.92 -4.16 15.29
CA THR A 152 -1.70 -3.36 16.25
C THR A 152 -1.05 -3.32 17.64
N TYR A 153 -1.17 -2.19 18.35
CA TYR A 153 -0.77 -2.12 19.75
C TYR A 153 -1.66 -2.99 20.66
N ALA A 154 -2.90 -3.28 20.23
CA ALA A 154 -3.78 -4.20 20.92
C ALA A 154 -3.15 -5.59 21.02
N TRP A 155 -3.31 -6.23 22.18
CA TRP A 155 -2.75 -7.56 22.50
C TRP A 155 -1.21 -7.67 22.39
N SER A 156 -0.50 -6.57 22.15
CA SER A 156 0.96 -6.55 21.95
C SER A 156 1.74 -6.35 23.24
N GLY A 157 1.07 -6.09 24.37
CA GLY A 157 1.72 -5.91 25.67
C GLY A 157 2.78 -4.78 25.68
N GLY A 158 2.59 -3.74 24.87
CA GLY A 158 3.52 -2.62 24.72
C GLY A 158 4.75 -2.91 23.84
N LYS A 159 4.84 -4.10 23.23
CA LYS A 159 5.94 -4.45 22.32
C LYS A 159 5.68 -3.94 20.90
N LYS A 160 6.76 -3.67 20.18
CA LYS A 160 6.75 -3.30 18.76
C LYS A 160 7.76 -4.16 17.99
N SER A 161 7.31 -4.82 16.93
CA SER A 161 8.10 -5.70 16.09
C SER A 161 9.00 -4.90 15.15
N GLY A 162 10.22 -5.37 14.94
CA GLY A 162 11.11 -4.85 13.89
C GLY A 162 10.68 -5.27 12.48
N HIS A 163 9.75 -6.21 12.35
CA HIS A 163 9.18 -6.65 11.07
C HIS A 163 8.00 -5.79 10.62
N ALA A 164 7.43 -4.95 11.50
CA ALA A 164 6.24 -4.17 11.18
C ALA A 164 6.52 -3.13 10.07
N ASN A 165 5.80 -3.25 8.95
CA ASN A 165 5.75 -2.24 7.90
C ASN A 165 4.79 -1.11 8.32
N ILE A 166 3.74 -1.44 9.06
CA ILE A 166 2.75 -0.49 9.59
C ILE A 166 2.52 -0.80 11.08
N TYR A 167 2.36 0.24 11.91
CA TYR A 167 2.02 0.11 13.32
C TYR A 167 0.81 0.97 13.68
N GLN A 168 -0.29 0.34 14.09
CA GLN A 168 -1.47 1.00 14.64
C GLN A 168 -1.20 1.28 16.12
N TYR A 169 -0.97 2.56 16.45
CA TYR A 169 -0.51 2.96 17.79
C TYR A 169 -1.62 3.56 18.66
N LYS A 170 -2.79 3.82 18.09
CA LYS A 170 -3.95 4.36 18.80
C LYS A 170 -5.24 3.99 18.07
N ILE A 171 -6.20 3.42 18.77
CA ILE A 171 -7.54 3.11 18.23
C ILE A 171 -8.60 4.07 18.82
N ASP A 172 -9.78 4.08 18.20
CA ASP A 172 -10.99 4.76 18.68
C ASP A 172 -10.78 6.26 18.96
N THR A 173 -10.04 6.94 18.09
CA THR A 173 -9.82 8.39 18.20
C THR A 173 -10.60 9.15 17.13
N THR A 174 -10.56 10.48 17.20
CA THR A 174 -11.18 11.35 16.21
C THR A 174 -10.16 12.30 15.59
N VAL A 175 -10.17 12.42 14.27
CA VAL A 175 -9.40 13.41 13.50
C VAL A 175 -10.36 14.18 12.62
N ASN A 176 -10.41 15.51 12.75
CA ASN A 176 -11.29 16.37 11.96
C ASN A 176 -12.79 15.93 11.99
N GLY A 177 -13.23 15.37 13.13
CA GLY A 177 -14.61 14.85 13.30
C GLY A 177 -14.86 13.46 12.72
N LEU A 178 -13.84 12.79 12.17
CA LEU A 178 -13.92 11.42 11.68
C LEU A 178 -13.35 10.44 12.73
N ALA A 179 -14.11 9.40 13.06
CA ALA A 179 -13.62 8.28 13.86
C ALA A 179 -12.59 7.46 13.07
N VAL A 180 -11.40 7.33 13.61
CA VAL A 180 -10.25 6.69 12.97
C VAL A 180 -9.35 6.03 14.00
N ASP A 181 -8.53 5.10 13.52
CA ASP A 181 -7.35 4.60 14.20
C ASP A 181 -6.10 5.22 13.56
N LEU A 182 -5.05 5.42 14.35
CA LEU A 182 -3.83 6.08 13.91
C LEU A 182 -2.70 5.07 13.68
N ASN A 183 -2.02 5.25 12.55
CA ASN A 183 -0.98 4.37 12.06
C ASN A 183 0.31 5.14 11.73
N GLU A 184 1.43 4.44 11.83
CA GLU A 184 2.74 4.88 11.35
C GLU A 184 3.32 3.85 10.40
N SER A 185 4.08 4.32 9.42
CA SER A 185 4.71 3.51 8.38
C SER A 185 6.23 3.39 8.56
N PHE A 186 6.81 2.24 8.22
CA PHE A 186 8.24 1.93 8.35
C PHE A 186 8.88 1.41 7.06
N GLY A 187 8.18 1.48 5.93
CA GLY A 187 8.61 0.99 4.62
C GLY A 187 8.07 -0.41 4.30
N GLY A 188 7.86 -0.69 3.00
CA GLY A 188 7.33 -1.97 2.53
C GLY A 188 5.85 -2.17 2.85
N GLU A 189 5.07 -1.09 2.95
CA GLU A 189 3.66 -1.09 3.31
C GLU A 189 2.79 -1.79 2.27
N GLY A 190 3.25 -1.87 1.01
CA GLY A 190 2.46 -2.40 -0.10
C GLY A 190 1.23 -1.53 -0.40
N TRP A 191 1.29 -0.23 -0.10
CA TRP A 191 0.22 0.71 -0.41
C TRP A 191 0.08 0.93 -1.93
N TRP A 192 -0.99 1.60 -2.32
CA TRP A 192 -1.28 1.91 -3.72
C TRP A 192 -2.09 3.18 -3.87
N SER A 193 -2.19 3.69 -5.09
CA SER A 193 -3.12 4.74 -5.47
C SER A 193 -3.56 4.54 -6.93
N LEU A 194 -4.66 5.16 -7.34
CA LEU A 194 -5.16 5.06 -8.72
C LEU A 194 -4.34 5.87 -9.73
N ASN A 195 -3.48 6.77 -9.23
CA ASN A 195 -2.44 7.39 -10.02
C ASN A 195 -1.29 6.38 -10.05
N GLY A 196 -1.52 5.23 -10.71
CA GLY A 196 -0.50 4.20 -10.88
C GLY A 196 0.79 4.88 -11.30
N GLU A 197 1.85 4.69 -10.50
CA GLU A 197 3.15 5.35 -10.61
C GLU A 197 3.11 6.61 -11.48
N GLU A 198 3.00 7.80 -10.86
CA GLU A 198 3.91 8.85 -11.32
C GLU A 198 5.33 8.29 -11.09
N GLU A 199 5.76 7.38 -11.98
CA GLU A 199 7.14 7.08 -12.31
C GLU A 199 7.75 8.46 -12.33
N SER A 200 8.63 8.79 -11.37
CA SER A 200 8.97 10.18 -11.09
C SER A 200 9.37 10.84 -12.41
N VAL A 201 8.44 11.56 -13.02
CA VAL A 201 8.66 12.06 -14.37
C VAL A 201 9.78 13.04 -14.16
N MET A 202 10.92 12.79 -14.81
CA MET A 202 12.07 13.65 -14.63
C MET A 202 11.58 15.08 -14.86
N SER A 203 11.66 15.93 -13.85
CA SER A 203 11.10 17.27 -13.99
C SER A 203 11.79 17.96 -15.18
N GLU A 204 11.06 18.75 -15.97
CA GLU A 204 11.68 19.51 -17.08
C GLU A 204 12.92 20.28 -16.59
N LYS A 205 12.90 20.75 -15.34
CA LYS A 205 14.01 21.44 -14.69
C LYS A 205 15.26 20.56 -14.56
N ASP A 206 15.11 19.32 -14.12
CA ASP A 206 16.25 18.41 -13.95
C ASP A 206 16.70 17.80 -15.28
N ALA A 207 15.76 17.52 -16.18
CA ALA A 207 16.05 17.14 -17.56
C ALA A 207 16.93 18.18 -18.26
N ASN A 208 16.58 19.47 -18.12
CA ASN A 208 17.36 20.56 -18.70
C ASN A 208 18.79 20.64 -18.14
N LYS A 209 19.01 20.32 -16.85
CA LYS A 209 20.37 20.28 -16.28
C LYS A 209 21.20 19.15 -16.87
N ILE A 210 20.61 17.97 -17.05
CA ILE A 210 21.29 16.80 -17.63
C ILE A 210 21.56 17.05 -19.12
N ILE A 211 20.59 17.57 -19.86
CA ILE A 211 20.74 17.95 -21.28
C ILE A 211 21.85 18.97 -21.44
N ALA A 212 21.99 19.95 -20.55
CA ALA A 212 23.08 20.92 -20.60
C ALA A 212 24.47 20.25 -20.45
N PHE A 213 24.58 19.24 -19.59
CA PHE A 213 25.82 18.47 -19.44
C PHE A 213 26.12 17.62 -20.69
N LEU A 214 25.11 16.95 -21.25
CA LEU A 214 25.25 16.19 -22.51
C LEU A 214 25.64 17.10 -23.68
N GLN A 215 25.08 18.32 -23.74
CA GLN A 215 25.42 19.34 -24.73
C GLN A 215 26.88 19.79 -24.59
N ALA A 216 27.39 19.94 -23.36
CA ALA A 216 28.80 20.25 -23.15
C ALA A 216 29.70 19.12 -23.69
N GLY A 217 29.35 17.85 -23.46
CA GLY A 217 30.05 16.70 -24.03
C GLY A 217 30.00 16.67 -25.56
N PHE A 218 28.83 16.94 -26.14
CA PHE A 218 28.62 17.06 -27.60
C PHE A 218 29.55 18.12 -28.21
N ASN A 219 29.66 19.29 -27.57
CA ASN A 219 30.48 20.40 -28.05
C ASN A 219 31.99 20.16 -27.85
N ALA A 220 32.38 19.34 -26.86
CA ALA A 220 33.78 19.07 -26.54
C ALA A 220 34.43 17.98 -27.40
N THR A 221 33.63 17.15 -28.08
CA THR A 221 34.12 16.04 -28.91
C THR A 221 34.10 16.37 -30.41
N GLU A 222 35.06 15.81 -31.15
CA GLU A 222 35.10 15.85 -32.62
C GLU A 222 34.62 14.54 -33.27
N SER A 223 34.43 13.46 -32.50
CA SER A 223 33.90 12.20 -33.03
C SER A 223 32.42 12.35 -33.38
N LYS A 224 32.09 11.98 -34.63
CA LYS A 224 30.70 11.96 -35.10
C LYS A 224 29.87 10.96 -34.32
N GLU A 225 30.41 9.77 -34.04
CA GLU A 225 29.75 8.71 -33.28
C GLU A 225 29.41 9.18 -31.87
N ALA A 226 30.33 9.87 -31.19
CA ALA A 226 30.09 10.43 -29.87
C ALA A 226 29.02 11.53 -29.89
N ARG A 227 29.01 12.39 -30.93
CA ARG A 227 27.96 13.41 -31.11
C ARG A 227 26.58 12.80 -31.33
N ASP A 228 26.48 11.79 -32.18
CA ASP A 228 25.25 11.06 -32.44
C ASP A 228 24.70 10.43 -31.14
N GLU A 229 25.59 9.86 -30.30
CA GLU A 229 25.20 9.27 -29.02
C GLU A 229 24.78 10.31 -27.98
N PHE A 230 25.48 11.44 -27.84
CA PHE A 230 25.05 12.52 -26.95
C PHE A 230 23.68 13.08 -27.35
N HIS A 231 23.43 13.20 -28.66
CA HIS A 231 22.14 13.65 -29.18
C HIS A 231 21.02 12.64 -28.88
N ARG A 232 21.28 11.34 -29.09
CA ARG A 232 20.34 10.27 -28.73
C ARG A 232 20.02 10.28 -27.23
N LEU A 233 21.04 10.35 -26.38
CA LEU A 233 20.87 10.38 -24.92
C LEU A 233 20.08 11.62 -24.45
N ALA A 234 20.31 12.78 -25.06
CA ALA A 234 19.53 13.98 -24.76
C ALA A 234 18.04 13.80 -25.09
N ASN A 235 17.71 13.09 -26.18
CA ASN A 235 16.32 12.80 -26.54
C ASN A 235 15.68 11.72 -25.64
N GLU A 236 16.43 10.74 -25.13
CA GLU A 236 15.92 9.84 -24.09
C GLU A 236 15.62 10.58 -22.79
N VAL A 237 16.47 11.54 -22.40
CA VAL A 237 16.24 12.42 -21.24
C VAL A 237 14.99 13.29 -21.43
N ARG A 238 14.78 13.86 -22.63
CA ARG A 238 13.54 14.60 -22.97
C ARG A 238 12.30 13.72 -22.89
N LYS A 239 12.37 12.50 -23.43
CA LYS A 239 11.27 11.54 -23.38
C LYS A 239 10.90 11.17 -21.94
N ALA A 240 11.89 10.92 -21.09
CA ALA A 240 11.69 10.63 -19.66
C ALA A 240 11.09 11.83 -18.89
N ALA A 241 11.17 13.04 -19.43
CA ALA A 241 10.61 14.26 -18.89
C ALA A 241 9.30 14.72 -19.57
N GLY A 242 8.77 13.95 -20.53
CA GLY A 242 7.58 14.34 -21.31
C GLY A 242 7.80 15.50 -22.28
N MET A 243 9.06 15.84 -22.60
CA MET A 243 9.43 16.92 -23.52
C MET A 243 9.47 16.41 -24.97
N PRO A 244 9.15 17.25 -25.98
CA PRO A 244 9.33 16.88 -27.39
C PRO A 244 10.82 16.68 -27.73
N PRO A 245 11.17 15.77 -28.66
CA PRO A 245 12.56 15.61 -29.10
C PRO A 245 13.08 16.88 -29.79
N ALA A 246 14.40 17.11 -29.73
CA ALA A 246 15.07 18.22 -30.40
C ALA A 246 15.57 17.87 -31.80
#